data_AF-A0A2V6A299-F1
#
_entry.id   AF-A0A2V6A299-F1
#
_cell.length_a   1.000
_cell.length_b   1.000
_cell.length_c   1.000
_cell.angle_alpha   90.00
_cell.angle_beta   90.00
_cell.angle_gamma   90.00
#
_symmetry.space_group_name_H-M   'P 1'
#
loop_
_entity.id
_entity.type
_entity.pdbx_description
1 polymer ?
#
loop_
_entity_poly.entity_id
_entity_poly.type
_entity_poly.pdbx_seq_one_letter_code
_entity_poly.pdbx_strand_id
1 'polypeptide(L)'
;MLACAASIKAAPQGFMEGHLKIVVIRAVEPDNIPLPENYAEYPLIILTQEGKREIARLTADKSGNYRVALPPGAYILAVQERSGEERAAERIHATPQPFTVVSNQTVRVDMTIFIGPAKGQASAYSD
;
A
#
# COMPACT_ATOMS: atom_id res chain seq x y z
N MET A 1 -2.85 18.31 45.52
CA MET A 1 -2.62 18.52 44.08
C MET A 1 -1.20 18.12 43.76
N LEU A 2 -0.97 17.17 42.85
CA LEU A 2 0.27 17.06 42.07
C LEU A 2 0.06 15.97 41.01
N ALA A 3 -0.44 16.38 39.84
CA ALA A 3 -0.40 15.56 38.64
C ALA A 3 0.97 15.82 37.98
N CYS A 4 1.88 14.84 38.05
CA CYS A 4 3.10 14.87 37.26
C CYS A 4 2.71 14.73 35.78
N ALA A 5 2.77 15.82 35.03
CA ALA A 5 2.75 15.77 33.58
C ALA A 5 4.09 15.22 33.11
N ALA A 6 4.16 13.91 32.88
CA ALA A 6 5.26 13.32 32.12
C ALA A 6 5.19 13.90 30.70
N SER A 7 6.06 14.86 30.40
CA SER A 7 6.30 15.29 29.03
C SER A 7 6.95 14.12 28.31
N ILE A 8 6.15 13.31 27.64
CA ILE A 8 6.63 12.22 26.80
C ILE A 8 7.32 12.89 25.62
N LYS A 9 8.64 13.07 25.72
CA LYS A 9 9.45 13.57 24.63
C LYS A 9 9.27 12.59 23.46
N ALA A 10 8.51 12.98 22.44
CA ALA A 10 8.33 12.17 21.25
C ALA A 10 9.72 11.85 20.69
N ALA A 11 10.01 10.56 20.49
CA ALA A 11 11.25 10.16 19.84
C ALA A 11 11.35 10.87 18.49
N PRO A 12 12.55 11.34 18.06
CA PRO A 12 12.71 11.98 16.76
C PRO A 12 12.14 11.08 15.66
N GLN A 13 11.20 11.60 14.86
CA GLN A 13 10.54 10.85 13.79
C GLN A 13 11.15 11.22 12.44
N GLY A 14 11.09 10.29 11.50
CA GLY A 14 11.19 10.61 10.08
C GLY A 14 9.83 10.42 9.41
N PHE A 15 9.79 10.69 8.11
CA PHE A 15 8.59 10.53 7.31
C PHE A 15 8.86 9.61 6.14
N MET A 16 7.86 8.81 5.80
CA MET A 16 7.77 8.20 4.49
C MET A 16 6.58 8.84 3.76
N GLU A 17 6.75 9.15 2.49
CA GLU A 17 5.68 9.61 1.62
C GLU A 17 5.84 9.01 0.21
N GLY A 18 4.76 9.05 -0.57
CA GLY A 18 4.74 8.40 -1.86
C GLY A 18 3.49 8.70 -2.67
N HIS A 19 3.50 8.19 -3.90
CA HIS A 19 2.33 8.15 -4.77
C HIS A 19 1.94 6.70 -5.06
N LEU A 20 0.64 6.41 -4.96
CA LEU A 20 0.04 5.13 -5.32
C LEU A 20 -0.44 5.20 -6.75
N LYS A 21 0.05 4.32 -7.62
CA LYS A 21 -0.39 4.17 -8.99
C LYS A 21 -1.12 2.85 -9.15
N ILE A 22 -2.30 2.87 -9.77
CA ILE A 22 -3.05 1.66 -10.11
C ILE A 22 -3.01 1.47 -11.63
N VAL A 23 -2.61 0.29 -12.06
CA VAL A 23 -2.52 -0.12 -13.47
C VAL A 23 -3.43 -1.33 -13.65
N VAL A 24 -4.44 -1.18 -14.52
CA VAL A 24 -5.35 -2.28 -14.84
C VAL A 24 -4.92 -2.92 -16.16
N ILE A 25 -4.60 -4.21 -16.14
CA ILE A 25 -4.19 -5.02 -17.29
C ILE A 25 -5.42 -5.82 -17.77
N ARG A 26 -5.89 -5.57 -19.00
CA ARG A 26 -7.08 -6.24 -19.58
C ARG A 26 -6.76 -6.89 -20.94
N ALA A 27 -7.50 -7.94 -21.29
CA ALA A 27 -7.31 -8.72 -22.52
C ALA A 27 -8.20 -8.30 -23.71
N VAL A 28 -9.26 -7.49 -23.51
CA VAL A 28 -10.18 -7.02 -24.58
C VAL A 28 -10.86 -5.67 -24.22
N GLU A 29 -11.42 -5.02 -25.26
CA GLU A 29 -11.92 -3.64 -25.40
C GLU A 29 -12.85 -3.05 -24.29
N PRO A 30 -12.99 -1.71 -24.22
CA PRO A 30 -12.97 -0.95 -22.96
C PRO A 30 -14.33 -0.53 -22.39
N ASP A 31 -15.46 -1.09 -22.81
CA ASP A 31 -16.66 -0.26 -22.81
C ASP A 31 -17.50 -0.16 -21.54
N ASN A 32 -17.26 -0.89 -20.44
CA ASN A 32 -18.12 -0.71 -19.23
C ASN A 32 -17.61 -1.30 -17.90
N ILE A 33 -16.31 -1.23 -17.57
CA ILE A 33 -15.86 -1.59 -16.22
C ILE A 33 -15.20 -0.36 -15.57
N PRO A 34 -15.73 0.13 -14.43
CA PRO A 34 -15.17 1.30 -13.77
C PRO A 34 -13.70 1.06 -13.46
N LEU A 35 -12.86 2.03 -13.80
CA LEU A 35 -11.54 2.15 -13.19
C LEU A 35 -11.74 2.18 -11.68
N PRO A 36 -10.80 1.70 -10.85
CA PRO A 36 -10.92 1.88 -9.42
C PRO A 36 -10.91 3.39 -9.14
N GLU A 37 -12.08 3.97 -8.93
CA GLU A 37 -12.26 5.42 -8.78
C GLU A 37 -11.72 5.89 -7.41
N ASN A 38 -11.37 4.94 -6.54
CA ASN A 38 -11.04 5.21 -5.16
C ASN A 38 -9.81 4.43 -4.67
N TYR A 39 -8.73 5.16 -4.41
CA TYR A 39 -7.53 4.61 -3.76
C TYR A 39 -7.80 4.02 -2.36
N ALA A 40 -8.91 4.37 -1.71
CA ALA A 40 -9.28 3.81 -0.41
C ALA A 40 -9.58 2.31 -0.42
N GLU A 41 -9.86 1.72 -1.58
CA GLU A 41 -10.05 0.27 -1.74
C GLU A 41 -8.72 -0.50 -1.68
N TYR A 42 -7.59 0.20 -1.76
CA TYR A 42 -6.25 -0.39 -1.78
C TYR A 42 -5.41 0.18 -0.62
N PRO A 43 -5.78 -0.11 0.65
CA PRO A 43 -5.01 0.36 1.78
C PRO A 43 -3.59 -0.18 1.72
N LEU A 44 -2.62 0.69 2.01
CA LEU A 44 -1.22 0.33 2.15
C LEU A 44 -0.92 0.02 3.62
N ILE A 45 -0.04 -0.94 3.83
CA ILE A 45 0.42 -1.35 5.15
C ILE A 45 1.93 -1.20 5.24
N ILE A 46 2.40 -0.85 6.43
CA ILE A 46 3.81 -0.79 6.77
C ILE A 46 4.10 -1.94 7.70
N LEU A 47 5.03 -2.77 7.27
CA LEU A 47 5.49 -3.93 8.01
C LEU A 47 6.87 -3.67 8.60
N THR A 48 7.21 -4.37 9.68
CA THR A 48 8.62 -4.48 10.10
C THR A 48 9.47 -5.07 8.98
N GLN A 49 10.78 -4.87 9.02
CA GLN A 49 11.72 -5.36 8.00
C GLN A 49 11.58 -6.87 7.73
N GLU A 50 11.19 -7.67 8.73
CA GLU A 50 10.98 -9.11 8.59
C GLU A 50 9.64 -9.47 7.92
N GLY A 51 8.78 -8.48 7.65
CA GLY A 51 7.46 -8.64 7.03
C GLY A 51 6.40 -9.28 7.95
N LYS A 52 6.72 -9.52 9.22
CA LYS A 52 5.87 -10.34 10.12
C LYS A 52 4.81 -9.55 10.87
N ARG A 53 4.97 -8.23 10.99
CA ARG A 53 4.11 -7.40 11.83
C ARG A 53 3.76 -6.10 11.13
N GLU A 54 2.47 -5.83 11.01
CA GLU A 54 1.93 -4.51 10.67
C GLU A 54 2.18 -3.53 11.82
N ILE A 55 2.74 -2.37 11.49
CA ILE A 55 2.99 -1.28 12.43
C ILE A 55 2.18 -0.02 12.11
N ALA A 56 1.72 0.11 10.88
CA ALA A 56 0.86 1.19 10.43
C ALA A 56 0.06 0.77 9.21
N ARG A 57 -1.09 1.42 9.05
CA ARG A 57 -1.96 1.35 7.89
C ARG A 57 -2.24 2.76 7.39
N LEU A 58 -2.24 2.95 6.08
CA LEU A 58 -2.50 4.22 5.46
C LEU A 58 -3.33 4.05 4.19
N THR A 59 -4.13 5.07 3.93
CA THR A 59 -4.94 5.20 2.72
C THR A 59 -4.40 6.37 1.93
N ALA A 60 -4.15 6.16 0.64
CA ALA A 60 -3.81 7.26 -0.25
C ALA A 60 -5.02 8.17 -0.45
N ASP A 61 -4.76 9.47 -0.62
CA ASP A 61 -5.81 10.45 -0.89
C ASP A 61 -6.40 10.29 -2.31
N LYS A 62 -7.34 11.16 -2.68
CA LYS A 62 -7.99 11.14 -4.00
C LYS A 62 -7.02 11.31 -5.17
N SER A 63 -5.85 11.88 -4.92
CA SER A 63 -4.78 12.03 -5.92
C SER A 63 -3.75 10.91 -5.88
N GLY A 64 -3.90 9.93 -5.00
CA GLY A 64 -2.96 8.82 -4.83
C GLY A 64 -1.79 9.15 -3.91
N ASN A 65 -1.74 10.32 -3.28
CA ASN A 65 -0.65 10.68 -2.39
C ASN A 65 -0.86 10.11 -0.99
N TYR A 66 0.24 9.73 -0.33
CA TYR A 66 0.21 9.27 1.05
C TYR A 66 1.46 9.69 1.82
N ARG A 67 1.32 9.82 3.13
CA ARG A 67 2.41 10.16 4.05
C ARG A 67 2.16 9.58 5.44
N VAL A 68 3.23 9.17 6.10
CA VAL A 68 3.20 8.65 7.48
C VAL A 68 4.46 9.07 8.23
N ALA A 69 4.31 9.32 9.53
CA ALA A 69 5.43 9.55 10.43
C ALA A 69 5.82 8.22 11.10
N LEU A 70 7.11 7.90 11.10
CA LEU A 70 7.63 6.65 11.62
C LEU A 70 8.89 6.91 12.47
N PRO A 71 9.14 6.08 13.49
CA PRO A 71 10.46 6.01 14.11
C PRO A 71 11.54 5.68 13.06
N PRO A 72 12.80 6.08 13.29
CA PRO A 72 13.90 5.62 12.47
C PRO A 72 14.00 4.10 12.49
N GLY A 73 14.17 3.48 11.33
CA GLY A 73 14.14 2.03 11.19
C GLY A 73 13.97 1.58 9.74
N ALA A 74 14.12 0.26 9.54
CA ALA A 74 13.89 -0.39 8.26
C ALA A 74 12.50 -1.05 8.23
N TYR A 75 11.82 -0.89 7.12
CA TYR A 75 10.41 -1.25 6.95
C TYR A 75 10.14 -1.77 5.55
N ILE A 76 8.95 -2.35 5.37
CA ILE A 76 8.42 -2.74 4.07
C ILE A 76 7.07 -2.06 3.88
N LEU A 77 6.88 -1.40 2.75
CA LEU A 77 5.58 -0.93 2.27
C LEU A 77 4.94 -2.03 1.42
N ALA A 78 3.71 -2.42 1.73
CA ALA A 78 2.96 -3.42 0.98
C ALA A 78 1.49 -2.99 0.81
N VAL A 79 0.77 -3.68 -0.06
CA VAL A 79 -0.69 -3.54 -0.19
C VAL A 79 -1.34 -4.54 0.76
N GLN A 80 -2.39 -4.12 1.46
CA GLN A 80 -3.19 -5.04 2.27
C GLN A 80 -3.77 -6.15 1.39
N GLU A 81 -3.47 -7.40 1.72
CA GLU A 81 -4.09 -8.52 1.04
C GLU A 81 -5.60 -8.57 1.35
N ARG A 82 -6.43 -8.69 0.31
CA ARG A 82 -7.87 -8.98 0.42
C ARG A 82 -8.14 -10.48 0.60
N SER A 83 -9.27 -10.82 1.22
CA SER A 83 -9.67 -12.21 1.51
C SER A 83 -9.95 -13.00 0.23
N GLY A 84 -9.94 -14.34 0.34
CA GLY A 84 -9.97 -15.27 -0.79
C GLY A 84 -11.18 -15.19 -1.73
N GLU A 85 -12.30 -14.61 -1.27
CA GLU A 85 -13.53 -14.50 -2.06
C GLU A 85 -13.48 -13.33 -3.05
N GLU A 86 -12.83 -12.20 -2.69
CA GLU A 86 -12.56 -11.08 -3.63
C GLU A 86 -11.44 -11.42 -4.64
N ARG A 87 -10.56 -12.38 -4.33
CA ARG A 87 -9.48 -12.85 -5.22
C ARG A 87 -9.98 -13.57 -6.48
N ALA A 88 -11.25 -13.98 -6.52
CA ALA A 88 -11.78 -14.84 -7.57
C ALA A 88 -12.00 -14.11 -8.90
N ALA A 89 -12.24 -12.79 -8.89
CA ALA A 89 -12.49 -12.01 -10.11
C ALA A 89 -11.24 -11.33 -10.66
N GLU A 90 -10.41 -10.72 -9.79
CA GLU A 90 -9.24 -9.94 -10.18
C GLU A 90 -8.05 -10.20 -9.23
N ARG A 91 -6.87 -10.49 -9.80
CA ARG A 91 -5.64 -10.63 -9.03
C ARG A 91 -4.99 -9.26 -8.88
N ILE A 92 -4.82 -8.84 -7.63
CA ILE A 92 -3.99 -7.71 -7.26
C ILE A 92 -2.54 -8.18 -7.13
N HIS A 93 -1.65 -7.52 -7.86
CA HIS A 93 -0.21 -7.72 -7.82
C HIS A 93 0.49 -6.42 -7.46
N ALA A 94 1.18 -6.39 -6.33
CA ALA A 94 2.03 -5.28 -5.93
C ALA A 94 3.35 -5.86 -5.39
N THR A 95 4.46 -5.25 -5.77
CA THR A 95 5.78 -5.66 -5.25
C THR A 95 6.03 -4.92 -3.94
N PRO A 96 6.23 -5.62 -2.80
CA PRO A 96 6.58 -4.97 -1.54
C PRO A 96 7.86 -4.14 -1.69
N GLN A 97 7.87 -2.93 -1.16
CA GLN A 97 8.98 -1.98 -1.28
C GLN A 97 9.71 -1.85 0.05
N PRO A 98 10.97 -2.32 0.18
CA PRO A 98 11.78 -2.06 1.36
C PRO A 98 12.21 -0.59 1.40
N PHE A 99 12.24 0.01 2.59
CA PHE A 99 12.72 1.37 2.78
C PHE A 99 13.31 1.58 4.18
N THR A 100 14.06 2.68 4.35
CA THR A 100 14.63 3.09 5.64
C THR A 100 14.21 4.50 5.97
N VAL A 101 13.71 4.69 7.18
CA VAL A 101 13.40 6.00 7.75
C VAL A 101 14.59 6.46 8.58
N VAL A 102 15.06 7.67 8.30
CA VAL A 102 16.09 8.36 9.07
C VAL A 102 15.44 9.51 9.83
N SER A 103 15.89 9.75 11.06
CA SER A 103 15.40 10.83 11.91
C SER A 103 15.41 12.18 11.21
N ASN A 104 14.31 12.92 11.29
CA ASN A 104 14.10 14.24 10.69
C ASN A 104 14.26 14.29 9.15
N GLN A 105 14.22 13.14 8.47
CA GLN A 105 14.25 13.06 7.02
C GLN A 105 12.91 12.57 6.47
N THR A 106 12.69 12.85 5.18
CA THR A 106 11.57 12.30 4.42
C THR A 106 12.12 11.37 3.34
N VAL A 107 11.67 10.12 3.33
CA VAL A 107 11.97 9.16 2.26
C VAL A 107 10.78 9.06 1.32
N ARG A 108 11.07 9.08 0.02
CA ARG A 108 10.10 8.88 -1.06
C ARG A 108 10.04 7.39 -1.42
N VAL A 109 8.86 6.79 -1.34
CA VAL A 109 8.62 5.40 -1.73
C VAL A 109 7.31 5.38 -2.48
N ASP A 110 7.33 5.13 -3.79
CA ASP A 110 6.10 5.00 -4.59
C ASP A 110 5.66 3.54 -4.66
N MET A 111 4.36 3.31 -4.89
CA MET A 111 3.78 1.96 -4.98
C MET A 111 2.97 1.84 -6.26
N THR A 112 3.16 0.74 -6.99
CA THR A 112 2.33 0.41 -8.17
C THR A 112 1.58 -0.88 -7.92
N ILE A 113 0.27 -0.82 -8.14
CA ILE A 113 -0.62 -1.97 -8.11
C ILE A 113 -0.98 -2.33 -9.53
N PHE A 114 -0.77 -3.60 -9.90
CA PHE A 114 -1.27 -4.18 -11.12
C PHE A 114 -2.51 -5.01 -10.81
N ILE A 115 -3.61 -4.72 -11.49
CA ILE A 115 -4.88 -5.45 -11.37
C ILE A 115 -5.15 -6.12 -12.70
N GLY A 116 -5.39 -7.43 -12.70
CA GLY A 116 -5.65 -8.16 -13.94
C GLY A 116 -6.37 -9.48 -13.71
N PRO A 117 -6.79 -10.15 -14.81
CA PRO A 117 -7.51 -11.40 -14.71
C PRO A 117 -6.67 -12.49 -14.04
N ALA A 118 -7.31 -13.35 -13.26
CA ALA A 118 -6.66 -14.54 -12.71
C ALA A 118 -6.21 -15.47 -13.86
N LYS A 119 -4.96 -15.96 -13.82
CA LYS A 119 -4.44 -16.96 -14.77
C LYS A 119 -5.38 -18.17 -14.77
N GLY A 120 -6.08 -18.39 -15.88
CA GLY A 120 -7.07 -19.47 -16.04
C GLY A 120 -8.23 -19.12 -16.99
N GLN A 121 -8.62 -17.85 -17.10
CA GLN A 121 -9.68 -17.44 -18.04
C GLN A 121 -9.19 -17.15 -19.47
N ALA A 122 -7.87 -17.09 -19.68
CA ALA A 122 -7.29 -16.97 -21.02
C ALA A 122 -7.23 -18.30 -21.79
N SER A 123 -7.49 -19.44 -21.14
CA SER A 123 -7.33 -20.78 -21.72
C SER A 123 -8.64 -21.45 -22.14
N ALA A 124 -9.78 -20.73 -22.11
CA ALA A 124 -11.07 -21.28 -22.56
C ALA A 124 -11.29 -21.10 -24.08
N TYR A 125 -10.32 -20.54 -24.81
CA TYR A 125 -10.40 -20.27 -26.24
C TYR A 125 -9.08 -20.63 -26.93
N SER A 126 -8.75 -21.91 -26.94
CA SER A 126 -7.84 -22.48 -27.93
C SER A 126 -8.52 -23.73 -28.47
N ASP A 127 -9.11 -23.54 -29.66
CA ASP A 127 -9.63 -24.49 -30.66
C ASP A 127 -10.37 -25.77 -30.21
#